data_AF-A0A1W9R3T2-F1
#
_entry.id   AF-A0A1W9R3T2-F1
#
_cell.length_a   1.000
_cell.length_b   1.000
_cell.length_c   1.000
_cell.angle_alpha   90.00
_cell.angle_beta   90.00
_cell.angle_gamma   90.00
#
_symmetry.space_group_name_H-M   'P 1'
#
loop_
_entity.id
_entity.type
_entity.pdbx_description
1 polymer ?
#
loop_
_entity_poly.entity_id
_entity_poly.type
_entity_poly.pdbx_seq_one_letter_code
_entity_poly.pdbx_strand_id
1 'polypeptide(L)'
;MKTQIIKNTLLTIVFTISLIIVQSQNCTQCDNTGNPTGTYASEVGQNTTASGDYSFAGGINSTAQGGVSFAFGGSALAQSSYSFALGAQTTAVNSGAFALGSFCTASGTKSFVLGNGLGSSTILNNSVSYSLMIGFNSDKPTFFVGQSIGAGYTGKVGIGDVTDPQAKLHLKADDGEQAVMFIEPHTFSAANNAYLWMGTSEYGLRAAYNKLYFNTAGHYIFNSPHANVGIGLLTPTEKLEVNGNIKQSAGYKVITNKVQAASTEGLSLYNLNGAGIFVGPDGNVGIATSIATDKLTVNGNVNATSFTGDGLGLTNVDDGDWIVSGNNVYRLNGNVGIGINTPQTRLHIEDNTGNSDAEFLKISNDGLYTLAGGTTVIGKDAGNGPVFIQKAL
;
A
#
# COMPACT_ATOMS: atom_id res chain seq x y z
N MET A 1 4.75 -56.63 -97.81
CA MET A 1 5.15 -56.97 -96.42
C MET A 1 6.67 -56.99 -96.36
N LYS A 2 7.25 -56.22 -95.42
CA LYS A 2 8.63 -56.34 -94.91
C LYS A 2 9.81 -56.07 -95.86
N THR A 3 10.03 -54.81 -96.22
CA THR A 3 11.38 -54.20 -96.12
C THR A 3 11.37 -52.66 -96.11
N GLN A 4 10.20 -52.07 -95.89
CA GLN A 4 10.01 -50.66 -95.51
C GLN A 4 10.19 -50.44 -94.00
N ILE A 5 10.92 -51.35 -93.33
CA ILE A 5 11.05 -51.41 -91.86
C ILE A 5 12.50 -51.16 -91.40
N ILE A 6 13.51 -51.22 -92.26
CA ILE A 6 14.91 -51.08 -91.81
C ILE A 6 15.54 -49.72 -92.17
N LYS A 7 15.08 -49.02 -93.22
CA LYS A 7 15.56 -47.64 -93.51
C LYS A 7 14.90 -46.56 -92.65
N ASN A 8 13.70 -46.81 -92.10
CA ASN A 8 13.07 -45.91 -91.13
C ASN A 8 13.60 -46.10 -89.70
N THR A 9 14.30 -47.19 -89.40
CA THR A 9 14.84 -47.42 -88.05
C THR A 9 16.19 -46.73 -87.85
N LEU A 10 16.99 -46.52 -88.89
CA LEU A 10 18.27 -45.80 -88.78
C LEU A 10 18.12 -44.28 -88.86
N LEU A 11 17.09 -43.77 -89.56
CA LEU A 11 16.79 -42.33 -89.61
C LEU A 11 16.15 -41.82 -88.31
N THR A 12 15.53 -42.71 -87.52
CA THR A 12 14.95 -42.38 -86.21
C THR A 12 15.97 -42.44 -85.07
N ILE A 13 17.15 -43.06 -85.27
CA ILE A 13 18.23 -43.13 -84.27
C ILE A 13 19.26 -41.99 -84.43
N VAL A 14 19.30 -41.30 -85.57
CA VAL A 14 20.17 -40.13 -85.76
C VAL A 14 19.43 -38.80 -85.49
N PHE A 15 18.10 -38.81 -85.44
CA PHE A 15 17.28 -37.71 -84.90
C PHE A 15 17.07 -37.78 -83.37
N THR A 16 17.61 -38.79 -82.69
CA THR A 16 17.62 -38.86 -81.21
C THR A 16 18.78 -38.12 -80.55
N ILE A 17 19.59 -37.37 -81.33
CA ILE A 17 20.49 -36.32 -80.80
C ILE A 17 19.97 -34.93 -81.23
N SER A 18 18.72 -34.82 -81.66
CA SER A 18 18.01 -33.55 -81.58
C SER A 18 17.67 -33.31 -80.13
N LEU A 19 18.61 -32.69 -79.42
CA LEU A 19 18.32 -31.58 -78.55
C LEU A 19 17.03 -31.78 -77.73
N ILE A 20 16.98 -32.86 -76.96
CA ILE A 20 16.17 -32.83 -75.74
C ILE A 20 16.96 -31.90 -74.82
N ILE A 21 16.84 -30.60 -75.06
CA ILE A 21 16.75 -29.67 -73.96
C ILE A 21 15.51 -30.17 -73.22
N VAL A 22 15.73 -31.14 -72.31
CA VAL A 22 14.90 -31.21 -71.12
C VAL A 22 15.21 -29.86 -70.51
N GLN A 23 14.39 -28.86 -70.81
CA GLN A 23 14.29 -27.74 -69.92
C GLN A 23 13.95 -28.43 -68.62
N SER A 24 14.92 -28.50 -67.71
CA SER A 24 14.60 -28.76 -66.33
C SER A 24 13.58 -27.69 -66.00
N GLN A 25 12.30 -28.02 -66.07
CA GLN A 25 11.24 -27.22 -65.47
C GLN A 25 11.41 -27.40 -63.96
N ASN A 26 12.50 -26.86 -63.44
CA ASN A 26 12.68 -26.62 -62.04
C ASN A 26 11.80 -25.39 -61.73
N CYS A 27 10.57 -25.69 -61.32
CA CYS A 27 9.63 -24.82 -60.61
C CYS A 27 9.19 -23.52 -61.31
N THR A 28 8.14 -23.64 -62.14
CA THR A 28 7.01 -22.69 -62.33
C THR A 28 7.29 -21.19 -62.48
N GLN A 29 7.58 -20.76 -63.71
CA GLN A 29 7.28 -19.40 -64.21
C GLN A 29 5.78 -19.29 -64.56
N CYS A 30 5.08 -18.29 -64.00
CA CYS A 30 3.67 -18.00 -64.33
C CYS A 30 3.37 -16.50 -64.58
N ASP A 31 4.33 -15.72 -65.11
CA ASP A 31 4.17 -14.78 -66.24
C ASP A 31 5.54 -14.14 -66.58
N ASN A 32 5.67 -13.59 -67.79
CA ASN A 32 6.91 -13.33 -68.51
C ASN A 32 7.68 -12.05 -68.08
N THR A 33 8.23 -11.95 -66.86
CA THR A 33 9.25 -10.89 -66.58
C THR A 33 10.39 -11.26 -65.61
N GLY A 34 10.26 -12.32 -64.82
CA GLY A 34 11.30 -12.73 -63.87
C GLY A 34 12.35 -13.67 -64.49
N ASN A 35 13.63 -13.29 -64.44
CA ASN A 35 14.77 -14.17 -64.70
C ASN A 35 15.60 -14.24 -63.41
N PRO A 36 15.42 -15.27 -62.56
CA PRO A 36 16.13 -15.37 -61.31
C PRO A 36 17.64 -15.34 -61.58
N THR A 37 18.36 -14.37 -61.01
CA THR A 37 19.81 -14.25 -61.22
C THR A 37 20.62 -14.96 -60.14
N GLY A 38 19.99 -15.35 -59.02
CA GLY A 38 20.61 -16.11 -57.94
C GLY A 38 20.72 -17.60 -58.25
N THR A 39 21.78 -18.24 -57.74
CA THR A 39 21.97 -19.69 -57.87
C THR A 39 20.87 -20.42 -57.10
N TYR A 40 20.14 -21.34 -57.75
CA TYR A 40 18.99 -22.06 -57.15
C TYR A 40 17.85 -21.15 -56.66
N ALA A 41 17.72 -19.93 -57.19
CA ALA A 41 16.61 -19.05 -56.88
C ALA A 41 15.31 -19.50 -57.56
N SER A 42 14.16 -19.05 -57.03
CA SER A 42 12.84 -19.36 -57.58
C SER A 42 11.94 -18.13 -57.57
N GLU A 43 11.14 -17.99 -58.62
CA GLU A 43 10.23 -16.87 -58.82
C GLU A 43 8.83 -17.37 -59.18
N VAL A 44 7.78 -16.82 -58.56
CA VAL A 44 6.37 -17.17 -58.86
C VAL A 44 5.47 -15.93 -58.85
N GLY A 45 5.01 -15.49 -60.02
CA GLY A 45 4.07 -14.37 -60.18
C GLY A 45 4.62 -13.25 -61.06
N GLN A 46 3.99 -12.06 -60.98
CA GLN A 46 4.24 -10.95 -61.90
C GLN A 46 5.35 -10.01 -61.41
N ASN A 47 6.30 -9.66 -62.29
CA ASN A 47 7.37 -8.68 -62.02
C ASN A 47 8.14 -8.98 -60.73
N THR A 48 8.42 -10.26 -60.48
CA THR A 48 9.20 -10.68 -59.32
C THR A 48 10.69 -10.73 -59.65
N THR A 49 11.55 -10.63 -58.64
CA THR A 49 13.01 -10.68 -58.82
C THR A 49 13.67 -11.40 -57.64
N ALA A 50 14.22 -12.58 -57.87
CA ALA A 50 14.98 -13.39 -56.93
C ALA A 50 16.46 -13.39 -57.36
N SER A 51 17.23 -12.45 -56.84
CA SER A 51 18.65 -12.25 -57.21
C SER A 51 19.64 -12.82 -56.20
N GLY A 52 19.19 -13.21 -55.00
CA GLY A 52 20.03 -13.87 -54.01
C GLY A 52 20.15 -15.38 -54.25
N ASP A 53 21.30 -15.98 -53.94
CA ASP A 53 21.45 -17.44 -53.98
C ASP A 53 20.44 -18.11 -53.03
N TYR A 54 19.77 -19.17 -53.49
CA TYR A 54 18.71 -19.90 -52.77
C TYR A 54 17.50 -19.04 -52.34
N SER A 55 17.29 -17.89 -52.98
CA SER A 55 16.18 -17.00 -52.66
C SER A 55 14.85 -17.39 -53.31
N PHE A 56 13.75 -16.90 -52.76
CA PHE A 56 12.42 -17.06 -53.32
C PHE A 56 11.70 -15.71 -53.40
N ALA A 57 11.22 -15.33 -54.58
CA ALA A 57 10.36 -14.15 -54.78
C ALA A 57 9.01 -14.56 -55.38
N GLY A 58 7.89 -14.08 -54.84
CA GLY A 58 6.58 -14.35 -55.42
C GLY A 58 5.50 -13.32 -55.17
N GLY A 59 4.39 -13.44 -55.91
CA GLY A 59 3.28 -12.48 -55.91
C GLY A 59 3.41 -11.43 -57.01
N ILE A 60 3.27 -10.14 -56.69
CA ILE A 60 3.30 -9.03 -57.66
C ILE A 60 4.37 -8.02 -57.22
N ASN A 61 5.31 -7.67 -58.10
CA ASN A 61 6.37 -6.68 -57.85
C ASN A 61 7.25 -6.98 -56.61
N SER A 62 7.42 -8.25 -56.23
CA SER A 62 8.19 -8.66 -55.05
C SER A 62 9.65 -8.97 -55.38
N THR A 63 10.57 -8.68 -54.48
CA THR A 63 12.02 -8.82 -54.72
C THR A 63 12.73 -9.47 -53.53
N ALA A 64 13.51 -10.53 -53.78
CA ALA A 64 14.36 -11.23 -52.83
C ALA A 64 15.84 -11.09 -53.26
N GLN A 65 16.57 -10.15 -52.65
CA GLN A 65 17.95 -9.79 -53.02
C GLN A 65 19.01 -10.51 -52.19
N GLY A 66 18.68 -10.87 -50.94
CA GLY A 66 19.62 -11.53 -50.04
C GLY A 66 19.77 -13.03 -50.31
N GLY A 67 20.94 -13.59 -49.97
CA GLY A 67 21.11 -15.05 -49.98
C GLY A 67 20.16 -15.73 -48.98
N VAL A 68 19.50 -16.79 -49.39
CA VAL A 68 18.49 -17.52 -48.59
C VAL A 68 17.34 -16.59 -48.12
N SER A 69 17.05 -15.53 -48.88
CA SER A 69 15.95 -14.60 -48.55
C SER A 69 14.62 -15.06 -49.15
N PHE A 70 13.52 -14.59 -48.55
CA PHE A 70 12.16 -14.91 -48.97
C PHE A 70 11.33 -13.64 -49.08
N ALA A 71 10.72 -13.40 -50.24
CA ALA A 71 9.80 -12.29 -50.47
C ALA A 71 8.51 -12.82 -51.13
N PHE A 72 7.35 -12.66 -50.50
CA PHE A 72 6.08 -13.06 -51.12
C PHE A 72 4.95 -12.09 -50.81
N GLY A 73 4.17 -11.69 -51.81
CA GLY A 73 3.04 -10.78 -51.66
C GLY A 73 3.04 -9.68 -52.73
N GLY A 74 2.41 -8.55 -52.42
CA GLY A 74 2.40 -7.37 -53.30
C GLY A 74 3.47 -6.38 -52.88
N SER A 75 4.52 -6.18 -53.67
CA SER A 75 5.65 -5.30 -53.35
C SER A 75 6.38 -5.68 -52.05
N ALA A 76 6.57 -6.98 -51.80
CA ALA A 76 7.40 -7.46 -50.69
C ALA A 76 8.89 -7.39 -51.06
N LEU A 77 9.75 -6.97 -50.13
CA LEU A 77 11.18 -6.74 -50.39
C LEU A 77 12.07 -7.34 -49.29
N ALA A 78 12.86 -8.34 -49.63
CA ALA A 78 13.85 -8.96 -48.72
C ALA A 78 15.28 -8.65 -49.20
N GLN A 79 15.97 -7.71 -48.55
CA GLN A 79 17.21 -7.11 -49.09
C GLN A 79 18.51 -7.82 -48.70
N SER A 80 18.55 -8.52 -47.57
CA SER A 80 19.78 -9.06 -46.96
C SER A 80 19.71 -10.56 -46.72
N SER A 81 20.87 -11.20 -46.46
CA SER A 81 20.91 -12.64 -46.24
C SER A 81 20.00 -13.07 -45.08
N TYR A 82 19.25 -14.14 -45.30
CA TYR A 82 18.25 -14.69 -44.37
C TYR A 82 17.07 -13.76 -44.05
N SER A 83 16.86 -12.67 -44.80
CA SER A 83 15.72 -11.79 -44.55
C SER A 83 14.43 -12.35 -45.14
N PHE A 84 13.30 -12.08 -44.48
CA PHE A 84 11.99 -12.65 -44.80
C PHE A 84 10.93 -11.55 -44.83
N ALA A 85 10.29 -11.36 -45.99
CA ALA A 85 9.22 -10.39 -46.20
C ALA A 85 7.97 -11.10 -46.75
N LEU A 86 6.85 -11.04 -46.02
CA LEU A 86 5.61 -11.69 -46.43
C LEU A 86 4.41 -10.76 -46.24
N GLY A 87 3.71 -10.50 -47.34
CA GLY A 87 2.50 -9.67 -47.41
C GLY A 87 2.68 -8.41 -48.26
N ALA A 88 1.81 -7.42 -48.09
CA ALA A 88 1.76 -6.25 -48.98
C ALA A 88 2.66 -5.10 -48.48
N GLN A 89 3.55 -4.58 -49.33
CA GLN A 89 4.48 -3.51 -48.96
C GLN A 89 5.28 -3.81 -47.68
N THR A 90 5.76 -5.05 -47.56
CA THR A 90 6.61 -5.46 -46.45
C THR A 90 8.08 -5.39 -46.84
N THR A 91 8.94 -4.90 -45.96
CA THR A 91 10.39 -4.79 -46.25
C THR A 91 11.23 -5.37 -45.11
N ALA A 92 12.11 -6.33 -45.41
CA ALA A 92 13.10 -6.87 -44.50
C ALA A 92 14.51 -6.47 -44.96
N VAL A 93 15.05 -5.42 -44.33
CA VAL A 93 16.24 -4.69 -44.79
C VAL A 93 17.53 -5.42 -44.42
N ASN A 94 17.69 -5.79 -43.15
CA ASN A 94 18.96 -6.28 -42.60
C ASN A 94 19.00 -7.80 -42.46
N SER A 95 20.19 -8.35 -42.20
CA SER A 95 20.36 -9.82 -42.13
C SER A 95 19.49 -10.44 -41.04
N GLY A 96 18.78 -11.51 -41.39
CA GLY A 96 17.83 -12.19 -40.51
C GLY A 96 16.60 -11.38 -40.10
N ALA A 97 16.36 -10.21 -40.70
CA ALA A 97 15.17 -9.41 -40.45
C ALA A 97 13.91 -10.12 -40.97
N PHE A 98 12.80 -10.01 -40.24
CA PHE A 98 11.54 -10.69 -40.55
C PHE A 98 10.39 -9.69 -40.52
N ALA A 99 9.70 -9.49 -41.65
CA ALA A 99 8.55 -8.62 -41.78
C ALA A 99 7.33 -9.38 -42.30
N LEU A 100 6.23 -9.36 -41.55
CA LEU A 100 4.99 -10.05 -41.89
C LEU A 100 3.78 -9.15 -41.71
N GLY A 101 2.98 -9.02 -42.78
CA GLY A 101 1.69 -8.35 -42.77
C GLY A 101 1.54 -7.30 -43.88
N SER A 102 1.18 -6.06 -43.54
CA SER A 102 1.03 -5.00 -44.57
C SER A 102 1.54 -3.66 -44.09
N PHE A 103 2.33 -2.95 -44.91
CA PHE A 103 3.01 -1.70 -44.54
C PHE A 103 3.94 -1.87 -43.31
N CYS A 104 4.76 -2.91 -43.31
CA CYS A 104 5.69 -3.21 -42.22
C CYS A 104 7.14 -3.27 -42.70
N THR A 105 8.06 -2.74 -41.90
CA THR A 105 9.49 -2.80 -42.18
C THR A 105 10.26 -3.36 -40.99
N ALA A 106 11.07 -4.39 -41.21
CA ALA A 106 12.08 -4.85 -40.26
C ALA A 106 13.44 -4.30 -40.71
N SER A 107 13.89 -3.22 -40.06
CA SER A 107 15.14 -2.53 -40.39
C SER A 107 16.27 -2.75 -39.38
N GLY A 108 16.03 -3.44 -38.27
CA GLY A 108 17.07 -3.91 -37.36
C GLY A 108 17.68 -5.24 -37.81
N THR A 109 18.92 -5.54 -37.39
CA THR A 109 19.50 -6.87 -37.62
C THR A 109 18.76 -7.90 -36.77
N LYS A 110 18.29 -8.99 -37.38
CA LYS A 110 17.46 -10.00 -36.70
C LYS A 110 16.27 -9.39 -35.96
N SER A 111 15.71 -8.29 -36.46
CA SER A 111 14.48 -7.72 -35.94
C SER A 111 13.26 -8.37 -36.58
N PHE A 112 12.18 -8.50 -35.83
CA PHE A 112 10.93 -9.09 -36.27
C PHE A 112 9.83 -8.04 -36.16
N VAL A 113 9.06 -7.83 -37.22
CA VAL A 113 7.83 -7.04 -37.20
C VAL A 113 6.64 -7.89 -37.68
N LEU A 114 5.54 -7.82 -36.93
CA LEU A 114 4.27 -8.46 -37.26
C LEU A 114 3.14 -7.44 -37.18
N GLY A 115 2.33 -7.35 -38.23
CA GLY A 115 1.01 -6.73 -38.15
C GLY A 115 0.72 -5.82 -39.32
N ASN A 116 0.22 -4.61 -39.05
CA ASN A 116 -0.24 -3.73 -40.12
C ASN A 116 0.05 -2.26 -39.80
N GLY A 117 0.86 -1.60 -40.61
CA GLY A 117 0.99 -0.14 -40.59
C GLY A 117 -0.26 0.55 -41.12
N LEU A 118 -0.41 1.85 -40.85
CA LEU A 118 -1.56 2.64 -41.29
C LEU A 118 -1.52 2.90 -42.82
N GLY A 119 -0.33 2.96 -43.41
CA GLY A 119 -0.13 3.16 -44.85
C GLY A 119 1.34 3.27 -45.25
N SER A 120 1.60 3.58 -46.52
CA SER A 120 2.97 3.63 -47.07
C SER A 120 3.84 4.75 -46.48
N SER A 121 3.24 5.83 -45.96
CA SER A 121 3.94 6.91 -45.25
C SER A 121 3.98 6.73 -43.72
N THR A 122 3.25 5.76 -43.19
CA THR A 122 3.03 5.51 -41.75
C THR A 122 3.15 4.01 -41.48
N ILE A 123 4.33 3.50 -41.83
CA ILE A 123 4.67 2.08 -41.70
C ILE A 123 4.95 1.70 -40.24
N LEU A 124 4.66 0.46 -39.87
CA LEU A 124 5.18 -0.11 -38.64
C LEU A 124 6.63 -0.55 -38.86
N ASN A 125 7.59 0.19 -38.30
CA ASN A 125 9.01 -0.07 -38.52
C ASN A 125 9.73 -0.55 -37.25
N ASN A 126 10.25 -1.77 -37.28
CA ASN A 126 11.15 -2.28 -36.26
C ASN A 126 12.62 -2.11 -36.65
N SER A 127 13.22 -1.00 -36.23
CA SER A 127 14.65 -0.70 -36.39
C SER A 127 15.55 -1.22 -35.28
N VAL A 128 14.98 -1.83 -34.22
CA VAL A 128 15.76 -2.31 -33.07
C VAL A 128 16.27 -3.72 -33.35
N SER A 129 17.58 -3.91 -33.32
CA SER A 129 18.18 -5.23 -33.56
C SER A 129 17.78 -6.24 -32.47
N TYR A 130 17.70 -7.52 -32.82
CA TYR A 130 17.36 -8.61 -31.90
C TYR A 130 16.06 -8.39 -31.10
N SER A 131 15.02 -7.89 -31.77
CA SER A 131 13.76 -7.53 -31.12
C SER A 131 12.53 -8.03 -31.88
N LEU A 132 11.40 -8.10 -31.20
CA LEU A 132 10.08 -8.35 -31.78
C LEU A 132 9.18 -7.13 -31.60
N MET A 133 8.46 -6.76 -32.65
CA MET A 133 7.52 -5.66 -32.67
C MET A 133 6.19 -6.12 -33.25
N ILE A 134 5.08 -5.82 -32.55
CA ILE A 134 3.73 -6.11 -33.01
C ILE A 134 2.87 -4.85 -32.90
N GLY A 135 2.14 -4.53 -33.96
CA GLY A 135 1.24 -3.38 -34.01
C GLY A 135 0.26 -3.49 -35.19
N PHE A 136 -0.92 -2.89 -35.05
CA PHE A 136 -1.96 -2.93 -36.07
C PHE A 136 -2.58 -1.55 -36.24
N ASN A 137 -2.79 -1.16 -37.51
CA ASN A 137 -3.34 0.13 -37.92
C ASN A 137 -2.62 1.34 -37.27
N SER A 138 -1.30 1.23 -37.09
CA SER A 138 -0.47 2.24 -36.42
C SER A 138 0.98 2.15 -36.91
N ASP A 139 1.71 3.26 -36.86
CA ASP A 139 3.16 3.29 -37.01
C ASP A 139 3.89 3.05 -35.66
N LYS A 140 3.14 2.95 -34.56
CA LYS A 140 3.63 2.65 -33.23
C LYS A 140 3.35 1.20 -32.83
N PRO A 141 4.28 0.54 -32.11
CA PRO A 141 4.04 -0.80 -31.64
C PRO A 141 3.10 -0.84 -30.45
N THR A 142 2.16 -1.78 -30.46
CA THR A 142 1.37 -2.11 -29.28
C THR A 142 2.16 -3.01 -28.33
N PHE A 143 2.91 -4.00 -28.86
CA PHE A 143 3.69 -4.95 -28.09
C PHE A 143 5.13 -5.04 -28.63
N PHE A 144 6.10 -5.01 -27.73
CA PHE A 144 7.51 -5.04 -28.07
C PHE A 144 8.28 -5.96 -27.12
N VAL A 145 9.21 -6.76 -27.67
CA VAL A 145 10.19 -7.54 -26.88
C VAL A 145 11.59 -7.12 -27.29
N GLY A 146 12.32 -6.54 -26.34
CA GLY A 146 13.69 -6.08 -26.55
C GLY A 146 14.74 -7.19 -26.39
N GLN A 147 15.92 -6.93 -26.92
CA GLN A 147 17.10 -7.78 -26.80
C GLN A 147 17.44 -8.07 -25.31
N SER A 148 17.92 -9.28 -25.01
CA SER A 148 18.52 -9.57 -23.70
C SER A 148 20.01 -9.18 -23.67
N ILE A 149 20.55 -8.95 -22.48
CA ILE A 149 21.97 -8.56 -22.34
C ILE A 149 22.97 -9.69 -22.65
N GLY A 150 22.51 -10.91 -22.93
CA GLY A 150 23.38 -12.05 -23.28
C GLY A 150 22.87 -13.41 -22.80
N ALA A 151 23.76 -14.40 -22.84
CA ALA A 151 23.46 -15.78 -22.45
C ALA A 151 22.99 -15.86 -20.99
N GLY A 152 21.87 -16.56 -20.76
CA GLY A 152 21.26 -16.71 -19.42
C GLY A 152 20.35 -15.56 -18.99
N TYR A 153 20.23 -14.48 -19.78
CA TYR A 153 19.35 -13.35 -19.50
C TYR A 153 18.15 -13.30 -20.44
N THR A 154 17.02 -12.80 -19.97
CA THR A 154 15.82 -12.54 -20.77
C THR A 154 15.70 -11.06 -21.13
N GLY A 155 15.02 -10.77 -22.25
CA GLY A 155 14.67 -9.42 -22.65
C GLY A 155 13.66 -8.75 -21.71
N LYS A 156 13.11 -7.65 -22.16
CA LYS A 156 12.04 -6.91 -21.48
C LYS A 156 10.87 -6.70 -22.44
N VAL A 157 9.66 -6.58 -21.90
CA VAL A 157 8.42 -6.38 -22.66
C VAL A 157 7.93 -4.94 -22.49
N GLY A 158 7.64 -4.30 -23.62
CA GLY A 158 6.98 -2.99 -23.69
C GLY A 158 5.57 -3.12 -24.24
N ILE A 159 4.61 -2.38 -23.66
CA ILE A 159 3.24 -2.25 -24.15
C ILE A 159 2.91 -0.75 -24.28
N GLY A 160 2.43 -0.33 -25.45
CA GLY A 160 2.03 1.06 -25.74
C GLY A 160 3.19 1.98 -26.16
N ASP A 161 3.74 1.79 -27.37
CA ASP A 161 4.86 2.59 -27.91
C ASP A 161 6.09 2.65 -26.98
N VAL A 162 6.55 1.47 -26.54
CA VAL A 162 7.75 1.28 -25.71
C VAL A 162 8.74 0.37 -26.42
N THR A 163 9.72 0.97 -27.10
CA THR A 163 10.81 0.24 -27.78
C THR A 163 12.10 0.14 -26.97
N ASP A 164 12.17 0.80 -25.81
CA ASP A 164 13.21 0.63 -24.80
C ASP A 164 12.59 0.47 -23.40
N PRO A 165 12.10 -0.74 -23.05
CA PRO A 165 11.45 -0.96 -21.76
C PRO A 165 12.41 -0.77 -20.58
N GLN A 166 11.99 0.01 -19.57
CA GLN A 166 12.83 0.27 -18.40
C GLN A 166 12.69 -0.81 -17.32
N ALA A 167 11.55 -1.51 -17.27
CA ALA A 167 11.28 -2.66 -16.39
C ALA A 167 11.02 -3.95 -17.19
N LYS A 168 10.94 -5.11 -16.52
CA LYS A 168 10.64 -6.39 -17.17
C LYS A 168 9.33 -6.36 -17.96
N LEU A 169 8.34 -5.65 -17.44
CA LEU A 169 7.12 -5.27 -18.13
C LEU A 169 6.96 -3.75 -17.96
N HIS A 170 6.89 -3.00 -19.06
CA HIS A 170 6.69 -1.55 -19.07
C HIS A 170 5.42 -1.24 -19.87
N LEU A 171 4.41 -0.68 -19.19
CA LEU A 171 3.17 -0.18 -19.81
C LEU A 171 3.26 1.34 -19.89
N LYS A 172 2.99 1.89 -21.07
CA LYS A 172 2.93 3.32 -21.32
C LYS A 172 1.61 3.64 -22.01
N ALA A 173 0.99 4.75 -21.61
CA ALA A 173 -0.24 5.25 -22.21
C ALA A 173 0.08 6.15 -23.40
N ASP A 174 -0.84 6.21 -24.35
CA ASP A 174 -0.84 7.28 -25.34
C ASP A 174 -1.34 8.61 -24.73
N ASP A 175 -1.22 9.70 -25.50
CA ASP A 175 -1.69 11.01 -25.06
C ASP A 175 -3.22 10.98 -24.84
N GLY A 176 -3.67 11.41 -23.67
CA GLY A 176 -5.08 11.33 -23.26
C GLY A 176 -5.55 9.96 -22.75
N GLU A 177 -4.68 8.97 -22.60
CA GLU A 177 -5.00 7.63 -22.07
C GLU A 177 -4.34 7.37 -20.69
N GLN A 178 -4.78 6.34 -19.97
CA GLN A 178 -4.15 5.85 -18.75
C GLN A 178 -3.41 4.53 -19.01
N ALA A 179 -2.19 4.39 -18.49
CA ALA A 179 -1.44 3.14 -18.51
C ALA A 179 -1.99 2.20 -17.43
N VAL A 180 -3.00 1.40 -17.77
CA VAL A 180 -3.73 0.56 -16.81
C VAL A 180 -3.40 -0.91 -16.99
N MET A 181 -3.14 -1.59 -15.88
CA MET A 181 -3.24 -3.05 -15.79
C MET A 181 -4.59 -3.41 -15.18
N PHE A 182 -5.54 -3.85 -16.02
CA PHE A 182 -6.85 -4.29 -15.56
C PHE A 182 -6.83 -5.82 -15.33
N ILE A 183 -7.12 -6.25 -14.10
CA ILE A 183 -7.14 -7.67 -13.71
C ILE A 183 -8.50 -7.97 -13.09
N GLU A 184 -9.29 -8.81 -13.75
CA GLU A 184 -10.64 -9.17 -13.29
C GLU A 184 -10.82 -10.69 -13.13
N PRO A 185 -11.62 -11.14 -12.16
CA PRO A 185 -12.07 -12.52 -12.12
C PRO A 185 -13.10 -12.79 -13.23
N HIS A 186 -13.28 -14.07 -13.59
CA HIS A 186 -14.31 -14.46 -14.57
C HIS A 186 -15.72 -13.95 -14.21
N THR A 187 -16.06 -13.90 -12.91
CA THR A 187 -17.26 -13.21 -12.40
C THR A 187 -16.95 -12.52 -11.07
N PHE A 188 -17.53 -11.35 -10.82
CA PHE A 188 -17.38 -10.64 -9.55
C PHE A 188 -18.33 -11.22 -8.48
N SER A 189 -17.94 -12.36 -7.90
CA SER A 189 -18.65 -13.01 -6.79
C SER A 189 -17.70 -13.27 -5.62
N ALA A 190 -18.23 -13.55 -4.43
CA ALA A 190 -17.40 -13.84 -3.26
C ALA A 190 -16.47 -15.06 -3.44
N ALA A 191 -16.76 -15.94 -4.39
CA ALA A 191 -15.96 -17.13 -4.70
C ALA A 191 -14.79 -16.85 -5.65
N ASN A 192 -14.82 -15.74 -6.40
CA ASN A 192 -13.90 -15.49 -7.50
C ASN A 192 -13.07 -14.24 -7.25
N ASN A 193 -11.76 -14.37 -7.39
CA ASN A 193 -10.81 -13.31 -7.10
C ASN A 193 -9.82 -13.13 -8.26
N ALA A 194 -9.37 -11.90 -8.46
CA ALA A 194 -8.24 -11.58 -9.32
C ALA A 194 -6.99 -11.37 -8.47
N TYR A 195 -5.84 -11.84 -8.96
CA TYR A 195 -4.58 -11.78 -8.23
C TYR A 195 -3.47 -11.17 -9.08
N LEU A 196 -2.68 -10.32 -8.45
CA LEU A 196 -1.32 -9.98 -8.88
C LEU A 196 -0.35 -10.52 -7.85
N TRP A 197 0.31 -11.64 -8.16
CA TRP A 197 1.27 -12.30 -7.27
C TRP A 197 2.69 -11.73 -7.45
N MET A 198 3.43 -11.69 -6.34
CA MET A 198 4.82 -11.24 -6.28
C MET A 198 5.68 -12.38 -5.73
N GLY A 199 6.22 -13.22 -6.62
CA GLY A 199 7.10 -14.34 -6.26
C GLY A 199 6.37 -15.60 -5.79
N THR A 200 5.54 -15.51 -4.74
CA THR A 200 4.75 -16.63 -4.20
C THR A 200 3.27 -16.25 -4.08
N SER A 201 2.42 -17.23 -3.74
CA SER A 201 1.00 -17.00 -3.42
C SER A 201 0.77 -16.32 -2.06
N GLU A 202 1.82 -15.86 -1.37
CA GLU A 202 1.72 -15.18 -0.09
C GLU A 202 1.86 -13.66 -0.21
N TYR A 203 2.49 -13.19 -1.30
CA TYR A 203 2.78 -11.77 -1.50
C TYR A 203 2.06 -11.28 -2.74
N GLY A 204 1.20 -10.28 -2.63
CA GLY A 204 0.46 -9.81 -3.79
C GLY A 204 -0.71 -8.89 -3.49
N LEU A 205 -1.41 -8.52 -4.56
CA LEU A 205 -2.70 -7.84 -4.49
C LEU A 205 -3.79 -8.83 -4.86
N ARG A 206 -4.87 -8.88 -4.07
CA ARG A 206 -6.06 -9.68 -4.36
C ARG A 206 -7.27 -8.76 -4.42
N ALA A 207 -7.86 -8.64 -5.61
CA ALA A 207 -9.17 -8.06 -5.80
C ALA A 207 -10.24 -9.13 -5.55
N ALA A 208 -11.11 -8.86 -4.59
CA ALA A 208 -12.23 -9.70 -4.18
C ALA A 208 -13.53 -8.90 -4.23
N TYR A 209 -14.66 -9.57 -4.00
CA TYR A 209 -15.97 -8.91 -3.98
C TYR A 209 -16.01 -7.70 -3.03
N ASN A 210 -16.07 -6.50 -3.60
CA ASN A 210 -16.04 -5.18 -2.94
C ASN A 210 -14.86 -4.94 -1.98
N LYS A 211 -13.73 -5.64 -2.16
CA LYS A 211 -12.57 -5.53 -1.27
C LYS A 211 -11.26 -5.68 -2.04
N LEU A 212 -10.27 -4.87 -1.68
CA LEU A 212 -8.87 -5.08 -2.04
C LEU A 212 -8.12 -5.62 -0.82
N TYR A 213 -7.47 -6.75 -0.99
CA TYR A 213 -6.55 -7.30 0.01
C TYR A 213 -5.12 -7.10 -0.49
N PHE A 214 -4.26 -6.66 0.42
CA PHE A 214 -2.84 -6.81 0.27
C PHE A 214 -2.46 -8.10 1.01
N ASN A 215 -1.83 -9.05 0.32
CA ASN A 215 -1.42 -10.33 0.89
C ASN A 215 0.06 -10.24 1.25
N THR A 216 0.39 -10.67 2.46
CA THR A 216 1.78 -10.73 2.99
C THR A 216 1.86 -11.78 4.09
N ALA A 217 2.98 -12.50 4.18
CA ALA A 217 3.28 -13.41 5.29
C ALA A 217 3.75 -12.67 6.57
N GLY A 218 4.05 -11.36 6.46
CA GLY A 218 4.59 -10.53 7.55
C GLY A 218 4.06 -9.09 7.55
N HIS A 219 4.75 -8.19 8.26
CA HIS A 219 4.35 -6.78 8.39
C HIS A 219 4.33 -6.03 7.06
N TYR A 220 3.44 -5.03 6.94
CA TYR A 220 3.56 -3.97 5.95
C TYR A 220 4.74 -3.06 6.31
N ILE A 221 5.82 -3.15 5.56
CA ILE A 221 7.01 -2.30 5.77
C ILE A 221 6.95 -1.13 4.81
N PHE A 222 6.72 0.07 5.35
CA PHE A 222 6.81 1.33 4.61
C PHE A 222 8.19 1.94 4.87
N ASN A 223 9.17 1.69 4.00
CA ASN A 223 10.61 1.92 4.25
C ASN A 223 11.18 3.26 3.72
N SER A 224 10.35 4.26 3.45
CA SER A 224 10.79 5.62 3.09
C SER A 224 10.84 6.52 4.34
N PRO A 225 11.78 7.49 4.44
CA PRO A 225 11.83 8.45 5.56
C PRO A 225 10.49 9.12 5.86
N HIS A 226 9.66 9.32 4.84
CA HIS A 226 8.35 9.99 4.93
C HIS A 226 7.16 9.05 4.78
N ALA A 227 7.36 7.73 4.88
CA ALA A 227 6.27 6.80 4.63
C ALA A 227 5.20 6.92 5.73
N ASN A 228 4.09 7.54 5.38
CA ASN A 228 2.95 7.86 6.22
C ASN A 228 1.72 7.13 5.67
N VAL A 229 0.87 6.58 6.55
CA VAL A 229 -0.36 5.89 6.17
C VAL A 229 -1.54 6.80 6.47
N GLY A 230 -2.17 7.31 5.41
CA GLY A 230 -3.40 8.09 5.49
C GLY A 230 -4.63 7.21 5.24
N ILE A 231 -5.61 7.23 6.14
CA ILE A 231 -6.92 6.60 5.92
C ILE A 231 -7.96 7.71 5.77
N GLY A 232 -8.50 7.88 4.57
CA GLY A 232 -9.42 8.99 4.25
C GLY A 232 -8.73 10.34 4.03
N LEU A 233 -7.42 10.35 3.76
CA LEU A 233 -6.58 11.53 3.57
C LEU A 233 -5.69 11.35 2.33
N LEU A 234 -5.50 12.42 1.55
CA LEU A 234 -4.60 12.41 0.38
C LEU A 234 -3.14 12.68 0.74
N THR A 235 -2.90 13.44 1.82
CA THR A 235 -1.57 13.89 2.24
C THR A 235 -1.43 13.81 3.77
N PRO A 236 -1.19 12.62 4.34
CA PRO A 236 -1.02 12.45 5.78
C PRO A 236 0.24 13.15 6.30
N THR A 237 0.09 13.94 7.36
CA THR A 237 1.17 14.66 8.06
C THR A 237 1.86 13.82 9.13
N GLU A 238 1.16 12.81 9.65
CA GLU A 238 1.66 11.86 10.65
C GLU A 238 1.88 10.46 10.08
N LYS A 239 2.66 9.63 10.79
CA LYS A 239 2.97 8.25 10.36
C LYS A 239 1.73 7.38 10.16
N LEU A 240 0.70 7.61 10.97
CA LEU A 240 -0.64 7.09 10.76
C LEU A 240 -1.62 8.23 11.05
N GLU A 241 -2.35 8.67 10.02
CA GLU A 241 -3.38 9.71 10.16
C GLU A 241 -4.70 9.17 9.61
N VAL A 242 -5.76 9.29 10.40
CA VAL A 242 -7.08 8.74 10.06
C VAL A 242 -8.10 9.87 10.14
N ASN A 243 -8.70 10.21 9.01
CA ASN A 243 -9.87 11.08 8.97
C ASN A 243 -11.12 10.24 9.29
N GLY A 244 -11.32 9.98 10.58
CA GLY A 244 -12.41 9.15 11.08
C GLY A 244 -12.06 8.46 12.40
N ASN A 245 -12.90 7.54 12.82
CA ASN A 245 -12.74 6.83 14.08
C ASN A 245 -11.72 5.68 13.95
N ILE A 246 -10.86 5.52 14.96
CA ILE A 246 -9.99 4.35 15.13
C ILE A 246 -10.63 3.43 16.17
N LYS A 247 -11.04 2.22 15.77
CA LYS A 247 -11.56 1.20 16.68
C LYS A 247 -10.49 0.15 16.98
N GLN A 248 -10.13 -0.01 18.25
CA GLN A 248 -9.26 -1.08 18.71
C GLN A 248 -10.08 -2.28 19.20
N SER A 249 -9.71 -3.50 18.79
CA SER A 249 -10.32 -4.73 19.31
C SER A 249 -10.08 -4.87 20.81
N ALA A 250 -11.00 -5.56 21.50
CA ALA A 250 -10.87 -5.83 22.92
C ALA A 250 -9.58 -6.63 23.22
N GLY A 251 -8.94 -6.31 24.35
CA GLY A 251 -7.71 -6.98 24.81
C GLY A 251 -6.40 -6.36 24.31
N TYR A 252 -6.45 -5.37 23.41
CA TYR A 252 -5.26 -4.68 22.91
C TYR A 252 -5.10 -3.29 23.54
N LYS A 253 -3.87 -2.75 23.51
CA LYS A 253 -3.52 -1.44 24.08
C LYS A 253 -2.87 -0.54 23.03
N VAL A 254 -3.02 0.77 23.15
CA VAL A 254 -2.15 1.73 22.47
C VAL A 254 -0.92 1.93 23.36
N ILE A 255 0.25 1.49 22.91
CA ILE A 255 1.51 1.67 23.63
C ILE A 255 2.17 2.94 23.13
N THR A 256 1.99 4.03 23.85
CA THR A 256 2.60 5.34 23.57
C THR A 256 2.83 6.09 24.87
N ASN A 257 3.81 6.98 24.89
CA ASN A 257 4.02 7.95 25.97
C ASN A 257 3.39 9.31 25.67
N LYS A 258 2.78 9.48 24.50
CA LYS A 258 2.12 10.72 24.08
C LYS A 258 0.77 10.39 23.42
N VAL A 259 -0.30 10.96 23.98
CA VAL A 259 -1.64 11.01 23.37
C VAL A 259 -2.06 12.47 23.41
N GLN A 260 -2.37 13.04 22.25
CA GLN A 260 -2.76 14.43 22.10
C GLN A 260 -4.05 14.49 21.29
N ALA A 261 -5.00 15.30 21.75
CA ALA A 261 -6.15 15.68 20.93
C ALA A 261 -5.72 16.78 19.96
N ALA A 262 -5.99 16.57 18.67
CA ALA A 262 -5.74 17.58 17.65
C ALA A 262 -6.80 18.71 17.66
N SER A 263 -8.01 18.41 18.13
CA SER A 263 -9.11 19.38 18.19
C SER A 263 -9.06 20.23 19.47
N THR A 264 -9.71 21.39 19.40
CA THR A 264 -9.95 22.28 20.54
C THR A 264 -10.92 21.70 21.57
N GLU A 265 -11.55 20.56 21.28
CA GLU A 265 -12.50 19.90 22.19
C GLU A 265 -11.80 19.03 23.25
N GLY A 266 -10.48 18.84 23.16
CA GLY A 266 -9.71 18.09 24.14
C GLY A 266 -9.69 16.56 23.93
N LEU A 267 -9.06 15.84 24.86
CA LEU A 267 -8.87 14.38 24.81
C LEU A 267 -9.99 13.66 25.55
N SER A 268 -10.74 12.85 24.83
CA SER A 268 -11.88 12.10 25.33
C SER A 268 -11.55 10.61 25.46
N LEU A 269 -11.63 10.06 26.67
CA LEU A 269 -11.41 8.65 26.99
C LEU A 269 -12.63 8.07 27.71
N TYR A 270 -13.69 7.77 26.97
CA TYR A 270 -14.94 7.24 27.53
C TYR A 270 -15.47 6.01 26.78
N ASN A 271 -16.32 5.24 27.46
CA ASN A 271 -17.08 4.17 26.84
C ASN A 271 -18.27 4.71 26.02
N LEU A 272 -19.00 3.85 25.31
CA LEU A 272 -20.17 4.25 24.51
C LEU A 272 -21.28 4.95 25.32
N ASN A 273 -21.27 4.83 26.65
CA ASN A 273 -22.24 5.46 27.55
C ASN A 273 -21.77 6.84 28.04
N GLY A 274 -20.64 7.36 27.55
CA GLY A 274 -20.08 8.66 27.94
C GLY A 274 -19.38 8.67 29.30
N ALA A 275 -19.29 7.53 29.99
CA ALA A 275 -18.58 7.42 31.26
C ALA A 275 -17.09 7.19 31.01
N GLY A 276 -16.25 8.06 31.57
CA GLY A 276 -14.80 7.97 31.43
C GLY A 276 -14.06 9.21 31.90
N ILE A 277 -12.91 9.47 31.29
CA ILE A 277 -12.04 10.62 31.55
C ILE A 277 -12.14 11.57 30.36
N PHE A 278 -12.34 12.84 30.64
CA PHE A 278 -12.27 13.93 29.67
C PHE A 278 -11.15 14.89 30.08
N VAL A 279 -10.30 15.27 29.15
CA VAL A 279 -9.26 16.29 29.37
C VAL A 279 -9.57 17.46 28.43
N GLY A 280 -10.09 18.54 28.98
CA GLY A 280 -10.47 19.74 28.21
C GLY A 280 -9.25 20.49 27.64
N PRO A 281 -9.47 21.44 26.72
CA PRO A 281 -8.41 22.21 26.07
C PRO A 281 -7.52 22.98 27.06
N ASP A 282 -8.07 23.41 28.20
CA ASP A 282 -7.35 24.14 29.26
C ASP A 282 -6.57 23.21 30.23
N GLY A 283 -6.53 21.91 29.92
CA GLY A 283 -5.88 20.87 30.74
C GLY A 283 -6.65 20.45 31.98
N ASN A 284 -7.92 20.86 32.11
CA ASN A 284 -8.80 20.42 33.19
C ASN A 284 -9.28 18.98 32.95
N VAL A 285 -9.29 18.17 34.00
CA VAL A 285 -9.69 16.75 33.92
C VAL A 285 -11.08 16.56 34.52
N GLY A 286 -12.02 16.06 33.72
CA GLY A 286 -13.33 15.59 34.15
C GLY A 286 -13.36 14.06 34.27
N ILE A 287 -13.87 13.54 35.39
CA ILE A 287 -14.16 12.10 35.56
C ILE A 287 -15.67 11.93 35.67
N ALA A 288 -16.25 11.13 34.76
CA ALA A 288 -17.69 10.97 34.57
C ALA A 288 -18.46 12.30 34.31
N THR A 289 -17.75 13.30 33.78
CA THR A 289 -18.28 14.59 33.32
C THR A 289 -17.41 15.13 32.19
N SER A 290 -18.04 15.79 31.21
CA SER A 290 -17.34 16.56 30.17
C SER A 290 -17.20 18.04 30.51
N ILE A 291 -17.82 18.48 31.61
CA ILE A 291 -17.74 19.86 32.10
C ILE A 291 -16.84 19.86 33.34
N ALA A 292 -15.57 20.24 33.15
CA ALA A 292 -14.58 20.39 34.22
C ALA A 292 -14.24 21.87 34.42
N THR A 293 -14.87 22.48 35.42
CA THR A 293 -14.66 23.89 35.79
C THR A 293 -13.36 24.10 36.56
N ASP A 294 -12.90 23.07 37.26
CA ASP A 294 -11.66 23.05 38.03
C ASP A 294 -10.62 22.14 37.36
N LYS A 295 -9.37 22.20 37.85
CA LYS A 295 -8.28 21.34 37.34
C LYS A 295 -8.61 19.85 37.39
N LEU A 296 -9.37 19.42 38.39
CA LEU A 296 -9.97 18.09 38.47
C LEU A 296 -11.41 18.20 38.97
N THR A 297 -12.36 17.77 38.16
CA THR A 297 -13.77 17.65 38.55
C THR A 297 -14.19 16.18 38.47
N VAL A 298 -14.70 15.63 39.57
CA VAL A 298 -15.21 14.25 39.62
C VAL A 298 -16.72 14.31 39.87
N ASN A 299 -17.51 13.81 38.93
CA ASN A 299 -18.95 13.64 39.13
C ASN A 299 -19.21 12.30 39.82
N GLY A 300 -19.09 12.30 41.15
CA GLY A 300 -19.25 11.12 42.00
C GLY A 300 -18.32 11.16 43.21
N ASN A 301 -18.35 10.08 43.99
CA ASN A 301 -17.48 9.95 45.16
C ASN A 301 -16.05 9.58 44.76
N VAL A 302 -15.07 10.17 45.43
CA VAL A 302 -13.65 9.81 45.28
C VAL A 302 -13.25 8.91 46.44
N ASN A 303 -12.93 7.64 46.16
CA ASN A 303 -12.32 6.74 47.13
C ASN A 303 -10.78 6.85 47.03
N ALA A 304 -10.16 7.45 48.04
CA ALA A 304 -8.71 7.65 48.10
C ALA A 304 -8.17 7.19 49.46
N THR A 305 -6.96 6.62 49.47
CA THR A 305 -6.28 6.24 50.72
C THR A 305 -5.85 7.46 51.54
N SER A 306 -5.55 8.58 50.88
CA SER A 306 -5.16 9.84 51.49
C SER A 306 -5.30 10.99 50.50
N PHE A 307 -5.72 12.16 50.96
CA PHE A 307 -5.55 13.43 50.24
C PHE A 307 -4.32 14.14 50.80
N THR A 308 -3.37 14.51 49.95
CA THR A 308 -2.20 15.31 50.35
C THR A 308 -2.38 16.73 49.82
N GLY A 309 -2.40 17.71 50.72
CA GLY A 309 -2.66 19.12 50.42
C GLY A 309 -2.90 19.89 51.72
N ASP A 310 -3.18 21.19 51.62
CA ASP A 310 -3.51 22.02 52.80
C ASP A 310 -4.92 21.75 53.35
N GLY A 311 -5.77 21.03 52.59
CA GLY A 311 -7.14 20.68 52.96
C GLY A 311 -8.09 21.88 53.05
N LEU A 312 -7.63 23.10 52.79
CA LEU A 312 -8.41 24.33 53.01
C LEU A 312 -9.67 24.39 52.14
N GLY A 313 -9.63 23.77 50.96
CA GLY A 313 -10.76 23.68 50.03
C GLY A 313 -11.69 22.49 50.26
N LEU A 314 -11.35 21.56 51.15
CA LEU A 314 -12.21 20.42 51.46
C LEU A 314 -13.34 20.87 52.39
N THR A 315 -14.56 20.78 51.91
CA THR A 315 -15.78 21.09 52.68
C THR A 315 -16.67 19.87 52.74
N ASN A 316 -17.55 19.79 53.75
CA ASN A 316 -18.42 18.64 53.98
C ASN A 316 -17.66 17.31 54.18
N VAL A 317 -16.42 17.38 54.65
CA VAL A 317 -15.68 16.22 55.15
C VAL A 317 -16.01 16.09 56.64
N ASP A 318 -17.15 15.47 56.91
CA ASP A 318 -17.63 15.19 58.26
C ASP A 318 -17.26 13.74 58.62
N ASP A 319 -16.47 13.56 59.69
CA ASP A 319 -16.22 12.24 60.28
C ASP A 319 -17.39 11.77 61.17
N GLY A 320 -18.39 12.64 61.37
CA GLY A 320 -19.58 12.40 62.18
C GLY A 320 -19.33 12.52 63.68
N ASP A 321 -18.12 12.89 64.11
CA ASP A 321 -17.76 12.94 65.52
C ASP A 321 -18.10 14.28 66.19
N TRP A 322 -18.06 15.39 65.45
CA TRP A 322 -18.25 16.74 65.99
C TRP A 322 -19.26 17.57 65.20
N ILE A 323 -20.20 18.20 65.89
CA ILE A 323 -21.14 19.15 65.31
C ILE A 323 -20.60 20.56 65.52
N VAL A 324 -20.42 21.31 64.42
CA VAL A 324 -20.06 22.74 64.46
C VAL A 324 -21.32 23.56 64.17
N SER A 325 -21.69 24.47 65.08
CA SER A 325 -22.85 25.38 64.91
C SER A 325 -22.51 26.80 65.38
N GLY A 326 -22.41 27.72 64.42
CA GLY A 326 -21.91 29.08 64.67
C GLY A 326 -20.48 29.03 65.21
N ASN A 327 -20.27 29.61 66.40
CA ASN A 327 -18.98 29.60 67.09
C ASN A 327 -18.80 28.39 68.03
N ASN A 328 -19.73 27.44 68.05
CA ASN A 328 -19.72 26.30 68.98
C ASN A 328 -19.31 25.01 68.28
N VAL A 329 -18.55 24.17 68.97
CA VAL A 329 -18.23 22.79 68.56
C VAL A 329 -18.67 21.85 69.70
N TYR A 330 -19.48 20.83 69.39
CA TYR A 330 -20.03 19.93 70.42
C TYR A 330 -20.42 18.55 69.87
N ARG A 331 -20.58 17.57 70.77
CA ARG A 331 -21.16 16.25 70.48
C ARG A 331 -22.53 16.15 71.18
N LEU A 332 -23.59 15.81 70.43
CA LEU A 332 -24.96 15.77 70.99
C LEU A 332 -25.14 14.62 72.00
N ASN A 333 -24.63 13.44 71.65
CA ASN A 333 -24.74 12.21 72.42
C ASN A 333 -23.35 11.54 72.57
N GLY A 334 -23.20 10.74 73.61
CA GLY A 334 -21.93 10.10 73.95
C GLY A 334 -21.02 11.00 74.79
N ASN A 335 -19.82 10.47 75.07
CA ASN A 335 -18.84 11.05 75.97
C ASN A 335 -17.54 11.32 75.21
N VAL A 336 -16.84 12.42 75.52
CA VAL A 336 -15.53 12.75 74.95
C VAL A 336 -14.44 12.28 75.91
N GLY A 337 -13.56 11.41 75.42
CA GLY A 337 -12.38 10.94 76.14
C GLY A 337 -11.12 11.68 75.68
N ILE A 338 -10.33 12.21 76.61
CA ILE A 338 -8.95 12.65 76.33
C ILE A 338 -8.02 11.74 77.14
N GLY A 339 -7.19 10.95 76.47
CA GLY A 339 -6.31 9.96 77.11
C GLY A 339 -6.98 8.63 77.52
N ILE A 340 -8.29 8.49 77.29
CA ILE A 340 -9.09 7.29 77.63
C ILE A 340 -9.99 6.85 76.45
N ASN A 341 -10.14 5.54 76.23
CA ASN A 341 -10.96 4.96 75.14
C ASN A 341 -12.41 4.61 75.53
N THR A 342 -12.75 4.68 76.82
CA THR A 342 -14.07 4.34 77.38
C THR A 342 -14.53 5.39 78.40
N PRO A 343 -14.79 6.64 77.97
CA PRO A 343 -15.14 7.72 78.88
C PRO A 343 -16.47 7.46 79.63
N GLN A 344 -16.47 7.60 80.97
CA GLN A 344 -17.63 7.29 81.84
C GLN A 344 -18.54 8.51 82.08
N THR A 345 -18.07 9.71 81.79
CA THR A 345 -18.78 10.99 81.93
C THR A 345 -18.69 11.79 80.63
N ARG A 346 -19.54 12.82 80.47
CA ARG A 346 -19.66 13.61 79.21
C ARG A 346 -18.31 14.12 78.68
N LEU A 347 -17.45 14.57 79.59
CA LEU A 347 -16.02 14.77 79.34
C LEU A 347 -15.29 13.94 80.40
N HIS A 348 -14.44 13.01 79.97
CA HIS A 348 -13.57 12.22 80.83
C HIS A 348 -12.14 12.41 80.36
N ILE A 349 -11.32 13.06 81.19
CA ILE A 349 -9.90 13.25 80.93
C ILE A 349 -9.16 12.36 81.91
N GLU A 350 -8.34 11.46 81.41
CA GLU A 350 -7.50 10.57 82.22
C GLU A 350 -6.04 10.77 81.81
N ASP A 351 -5.20 11.12 82.78
CA ASP A 351 -3.76 11.17 82.58
C ASP A 351 -3.12 9.84 83.03
N ASN A 352 -2.69 9.05 82.04
CA ASN A 352 -2.06 7.75 82.22
C ASN A 352 -0.52 7.82 82.19
N THR A 353 0.09 9.02 82.26
CA THR A 353 1.55 9.21 82.19
C THR A 353 2.29 8.87 83.50
N GLY A 354 1.57 8.55 84.57
CA GLY A 354 2.14 8.19 85.87
C GLY A 354 2.71 9.37 86.67
N ASN A 355 2.62 10.60 86.14
CA ASN A 355 2.98 11.81 86.84
C ASN A 355 1.84 12.20 87.81
N SER A 356 2.11 12.17 89.12
CA SER A 356 1.13 12.56 90.14
C SER A 356 0.78 14.04 90.10
N ASP A 357 1.65 14.86 89.51
CA ASP A 357 1.56 16.32 89.55
C ASP A 357 1.08 16.89 88.21
N ALA A 358 0.57 16.03 87.32
CA ALA A 358 0.16 16.46 86.00
C ALA A 358 -1.16 17.23 86.01
N GLU A 359 -1.13 18.42 85.41
CA GLU A 359 -2.32 19.22 85.13
C GLU A 359 -3.11 18.56 83.98
N PHE A 360 -4.23 17.91 84.28
CA PHE A 360 -5.06 17.27 83.24
C PHE A 360 -6.16 18.18 82.68
N LEU A 361 -6.51 19.27 83.38
CA LEU A 361 -7.37 20.33 82.84
C LEU A 361 -6.94 21.69 83.36
N LYS A 362 -6.54 22.58 82.44
CA LYS A 362 -6.23 23.98 82.72
C LYS A 362 -7.26 24.89 82.07
N ILE A 363 -7.88 25.73 82.88
CA ILE A 363 -8.80 26.78 82.42
C ILE A 363 -8.17 28.12 82.78
N SER A 364 -7.78 28.90 81.78
CA SER A 364 -7.17 30.22 81.95
C SER A 364 -7.83 31.23 81.03
N ASN A 365 -8.00 32.45 81.51
CA ASN A 365 -8.46 33.60 80.73
C ASN A 365 -7.30 34.59 80.63
N ASP A 366 -7.04 35.15 79.44
CA ASP A 366 -5.98 36.14 79.20
C ASP A 366 -6.29 37.52 79.81
N GLY A 367 -7.48 37.69 80.38
CA GLY A 367 -7.90 38.87 81.11
C GLY A 367 -8.27 40.05 80.22
N LEU A 368 -8.29 39.91 78.89
CA LEU A 368 -8.55 41.03 77.98
C LEU A 368 -9.99 41.58 78.10
N TYR A 369 -10.93 40.80 78.65
CA TYR A 369 -12.36 41.16 78.73
C TYR A 369 -13.06 40.87 80.09
N THR A 370 -12.33 40.59 81.19
CA THR A 370 -12.95 40.37 82.53
C THR A 370 -12.08 40.87 83.69
N LEU A 371 -12.70 41.45 84.73
CA LEU A 371 -12.09 42.08 85.93
C LEU A 371 -11.35 41.12 86.91
N ALA A 372 -11.16 39.85 86.56
CA ALA A 372 -10.41 38.89 87.37
C ALA A 372 -9.64 37.93 86.45
N GLY A 373 -8.41 38.29 86.10
CA GLY A 373 -7.46 37.37 85.50
C GLY A 373 -7.03 36.33 86.54
N GLY A 374 -7.14 35.05 86.19
CA GLY A 374 -6.77 33.94 87.06
C GLY A 374 -6.73 32.63 86.26
N THR A 375 -5.88 31.71 86.70
CA THR A 375 -5.83 30.34 86.19
C THR A 375 -6.43 29.41 87.23
N THR A 376 -7.40 28.59 86.85
CA THR A 376 -7.88 27.48 87.67
C THR A 376 -7.33 26.19 87.08
N VAL A 377 -6.46 25.53 87.82
CA VAL A 377 -5.89 24.22 87.48
C VAL A 377 -6.63 23.15 88.28
N ILE A 378 -7.15 22.13 87.61
CA ILE A 378 -7.68 20.93 88.27
C ILE A 378 -6.65 19.81 88.12
N GLY A 379 -6.02 19.45 89.24
CA GLY A 379 -5.08 18.33 89.37
C GLY A 379 -5.33 17.59 90.69
N LYS A 380 -5.07 16.28 90.75
CA LYS A 380 -5.17 15.50 92.00
C LYS A 380 -3.89 15.68 92.82
N ASP A 381 -4.01 16.10 94.07
CA ASP A 381 -2.90 16.05 95.04
C ASP A 381 -2.87 14.64 95.68
N ALA A 382 -1.68 14.17 96.06
CA ALA A 382 -1.43 12.86 96.63
C ALA A 382 -1.95 12.76 98.08
N GLY A 383 -3.29 12.73 98.25
CA GLY A 383 -3.91 12.69 99.56
C GLY A 383 -5.44 12.68 99.58
N ASN A 384 -6.07 11.67 98.98
CA ASN A 384 -7.43 11.17 99.26
C ASN A 384 -8.58 12.19 99.49
N GLY A 385 -8.87 13.06 98.53
CA GLY A 385 -10.14 13.80 98.48
C GLY A 385 -10.49 14.35 97.09
N PRO A 386 -11.79 14.42 96.72
CA PRO A 386 -12.20 15.01 95.44
C PRO A 386 -11.98 16.53 95.42
N VAL A 387 -11.42 17.05 94.33
CA VAL A 387 -11.36 18.51 94.06
C VAL A 387 -12.75 18.97 93.63
N PHE A 388 -13.44 19.72 94.50
CA PHE A 388 -14.71 20.36 94.17
C PHE A 388 -14.45 21.73 93.53
N ILE A 389 -14.66 21.87 92.22
CA ILE A 389 -14.90 23.19 91.64
C ILE A 389 -16.38 23.51 91.82
N GLN A 390 -16.69 24.35 92.80
CA GLN A 390 -18.02 24.92 92.99
C GLN A 390 -18.03 26.36 92.47
N LYS A 391 -19.08 26.72 91.74
CA LYS A 391 -19.34 28.08 91.23
C LYS A 391 -19.32 29.09 92.39
N ALA A 392 -18.57 30.19 92.25
CA ALA A 392 -18.78 31.37 93.09
C ALA A 392 -20.15 31.98 92.72
N LEU A 393 -21.03 32.10 93.71
CA LEU A 393 -22.39 32.65 93.56
C LEU A 393 -22.38 34.08 93.00
#